data_AF-A0A4Y8USR8-F1
#
_entry.id   AF-A0A4Y8USR8-F1
#
_cell.length_a   1.000
_cell.length_b   1.000
_cell.length_c   1.000
_cell.angle_alpha   90.00
_cell.angle_beta   90.00
_cell.angle_gamma   90.00
#
_symmetry.space_group_name_H-M   'P 1'
#
loop_
_entity.id
_entity.type
_entity.pdbx_description
1 polymer ?
#
loop_
_entity_poly.entity_id
_entity_poly.type
_entity_poly.pdbx_seq_one_letter_code
_entity_poly.pdbx_strand_id
1 'polypeptide(L)'
;MTKNPAWSLMMIAAIGVSAYALVQAFAPGLRGGFVEDMVSQTPLAAILHFVGGGIVLLAGASQFHAGLRARHPQWHRGLGRIYVGGVLIGGVAGLYLAMQAAGGLAGRFGFGLLAVCWLVSTSLALKYILQRNIQRHQCWMIRSYALTLGAVTLRVYLPLFLMLGLPFEQAYPAIAWLAWVPNLIIAEWVFVAAVIMRSSSPLNSEIRQSVKS
;
A
#
# COMPACT_ATOMS: atom_id res chain seq x y z
N MET A 1 -24.36 -3.65 9.64
CA MET A 1 -23.08 -3.66 8.89
C MET A 1 -23.42 -3.31 7.45
N THR A 2 -23.16 -2.08 7.00
CA THR A 2 -23.35 -1.74 5.59
C THR A 2 -22.32 -2.52 4.79
N LYS A 3 -22.74 -3.58 4.08
CA LYS A 3 -21.88 -4.42 3.25
C LYS A 3 -21.36 -3.53 2.11
N ASN A 4 -20.18 -2.95 2.27
CA ASN A 4 -19.48 -2.29 1.17
C ASN A 4 -18.67 -3.37 0.44
N PRO A 5 -19.16 -3.90 -0.70
CA PRO A 5 -18.52 -5.03 -1.35
C PRO A 5 -17.08 -4.72 -1.79
N ALA A 6 -16.78 -3.46 -2.13
CA ALA A 6 -15.42 -3.04 -2.50
C ALA A 6 -14.46 -3.15 -1.31
N TRP A 7 -14.88 -2.77 -0.11
CA TRP A 7 -14.07 -2.94 1.09
C TRP A 7 -13.84 -4.43 1.40
N SER A 8 -14.88 -5.27 1.27
CA SER A 8 -14.77 -6.71 1.50
C SER A 8 -13.80 -7.36 0.52
N LEU A 9 -13.88 -7.02 -0.76
CA LEU A 9 -12.95 -7.50 -1.79
C LEU A 9 -11.51 -7.11 -1.48
N MET A 10 -11.30 -5.83 -1.12
CA MET A 10 -9.99 -5.31 -0.72
C MET A 10 -9.45 -6.04 0.51
N MET A 11 -10.28 -6.32 1.51
CA MET A 11 -9.88 -7.05 2.71
C MET A 11 -9.50 -8.50 2.39
N ILE A 12 -10.27 -9.19 1.57
CA ILE A 12 -9.96 -10.57 1.13
C ILE A 12 -8.62 -10.61 0.38
N ALA A 13 -8.41 -9.68 -0.56
CA ALA A 13 -7.16 -9.57 -1.29
C ALA A 13 -5.97 -9.27 -0.35
N ALA A 14 -6.16 -8.38 0.62
CA ALA A 14 -5.15 -8.08 1.62
C ALA A 14 -4.79 -9.31 2.46
N ILE A 15 -5.79 -10.10 2.89
CA ILE A 15 -5.57 -11.35 3.63
C ILE A 15 -4.78 -12.35 2.77
N GLY A 16 -5.21 -12.60 1.54
CA GLY A 16 -4.55 -13.55 0.65
C GLY A 16 -3.09 -13.19 0.38
N VAL A 17 -2.82 -11.93 0.05
CA VAL A 17 -1.45 -11.47 -0.25
C VAL A 17 -0.57 -11.42 1.01
N SER A 18 -1.15 -11.09 2.17
CA SER A 18 -0.40 -11.10 3.43
C SER A 18 -0.06 -12.52 3.87
N ALA A 19 -0.99 -13.47 3.73
CA ALA A 19 -0.73 -14.89 3.97
C ALA A 19 0.38 -15.41 3.04
N TYR A 20 0.28 -15.10 1.74
CA TYR A 20 1.35 -15.42 0.78
C TYR A 20 2.69 -14.84 1.22
N ALA A 21 2.76 -13.56 1.61
CA ALA A 21 4.01 -12.94 2.04
C ALA A 21 4.62 -13.63 3.28
N LEU A 22 3.80 -14.03 4.25
CA LEU A 22 4.27 -14.76 5.43
C LEU A 22 4.75 -16.18 5.08
N VAL A 23 4.09 -16.86 4.15
CA VAL A 23 4.57 -18.15 3.62
C VAL A 23 5.95 -17.97 3.00
N GLN A 24 6.14 -16.97 2.12
CA GLN A 24 7.44 -16.71 1.53
C GLN A 24 8.52 -16.33 2.57
N ALA A 25 8.13 -15.68 3.67
CA ALA A 25 9.06 -15.34 4.73
C ALA A 25 9.53 -16.58 5.52
N PHE A 26 8.60 -17.45 5.94
CA PHE A 26 8.86 -18.46 6.96
C PHE A 26 8.85 -19.91 6.48
N ALA A 27 8.41 -20.19 5.25
CA ALA A 27 8.38 -21.54 4.67
C ALA A 27 9.30 -21.63 3.45
N PRO A 28 10.63 -21.77 3.64
CA PRO A 28 11.60 -21.77 2.54
C PRO A 28 11.31 -22.84 1.48
N GLY A 29 10.83 -24.02 1.89
CA GLY A 29 10.46 -25.10 0.96
C GLY A 29 9.28 -24.81 0.02
N LEU A 30 8.56 -23.69 0.21
CA LEU A 30 7.45 -23.26 -0.65
C LEU A 30 7.82 -22.08 -1.57
N ARG A 31 9.06 -21.59 -1.52
CA ARG A 31 9.49 -20.48 -2.37
C ARG A 31 9.75 -20.97 -3.80
N GLY A 32 9.22 -20.23 -4.78
CA GLY A 32 9.65 -20.41 -6.18
C GLY A 32 11.06 -19.85 -6.40
N GLY A 33 11.73 -20.32 -7.47
CA GLY A 33 13.14 -20.00 -7.74
C GLY A 33 13.49 -18.51 -7.64
N PHE A 34 12.68 -17.63 -8.24
CA PHE A 34 12.88 -16.18 -8.16
C PHE A 34 12.91 -15.63 -6.71
N VAL A 35 12.02 -16.12 -5.85
CA VAL A 35 11.97 -15.66 -4.45
C VAL A 35 13.11 -16.26 -3.64
N GLU A 36 13.47 -17.51 -3.91
CA GLU A 36 14.60 -18.16 -3.24
C GLU A 36 15.92 -17.47 -3.59
N ASP A 37 16.14 -17.11 -4.85
CA ASP A 37 17.32 -16.36 -5.30
C ASP A 37 17.40 -14.97 -4.63
N MET A 38 16.27 -14.28 -4.53
CA MET A 38 16.21 -12.98 -3.84
C MET A 38 16.54 -13.11 -2.35
N VAL A 39 15.98 -14.12 -1.66
CA VAL A 39 16.22 -14.34 -0.23
C VAL A 39 17.65 -14.81 0.02
N SER A 40 18.24 -15.64 -0.84
CA SER A 40 19.62 -16.09 -0.67
C SER A 40 20.64 -14.95 -0.83
N GLN A 41 20.38 -14.01 -1.75
CA GLN A 41 21.23 -12.84 -1.95
C GLN A 41 21.04 -11.76 -0.88
N THR A 42 19.80 -11.55 -0.42
CA THR A 42 19.44 -10.42 0.45
C THR A 42 18.47 -10.80 1.57
N PRO A 43 18.82 -11.76 2.44
CA PRO A 43 17.86 -12.42 3.35
C PRO A 43 17.17 -11.43 4.28
N LEU A 44 17.94 -10.55 4.93
CA LEU A 44 17.38 -9.59 5.88
C LEU A 44 16.37 -8.65 5.20
N ALA A 45 16.73 -8.08 4.04
CA ALA A 45 15.85 -7.17 3.32
C ALA A 45 14.59 -7.87 2.79
N ALA A 46 14.74 -9.08 2.23
CA ALA A 46 13.59 -9.87 1.76
C ALA A 46 12.60 -10.16 2.89
N ILE A 47 13.09 -10.66 4.04
CA ILE A 47 12.23 -10.99 5.19
C ILE A 47 11.56 -9.74 5.77
N LEU A 48 12.31 -8.65 5.98
CA LEU A 48 11.75 -7.40 6.49
C LEU A 48 10.69 -6.82 5.54
N HIS A 49 10.91 -6.92 4.23
CA HIS A 49 9.94 -6.50 3.22
C HIS A 49 8.67 -7.36 3.24
N PHE A 50 8.79 -8.69 3.29
CA PHE A 50 7.62 -9.59 3.29
C PHE A 50 6.78 -9.44 4.55
N VAL A 51 7.41 -9.45 5.72
CA VAL A 51 6.72 -9.31 7.01
C VAL A 51 6.13 -7.91 7.14
N GLY A 52 6.92 -6.87 6.87
CA GLY A 52 6.45 -5.49 6.90
C GLY A 52 5.29 -5.25 5.94
N GLY A 53 5.43 -5.66 4.67
CA GLY A 53 4.39 -5.52 3.66
C GLY A 53 3.09 -6.26 3.99
N GLY A 54 3.19 -7.50 4.48
CA GLY A 54 2.02 -8.28 4.91
C GLY A 54 1.28 -7.64 6.09
N ILE A 55 2.01 -7.16 7.10
CA ILE A 55 1.40 -6.44 8.24
C ILE A 55 0.69 -5.18 7.76
N VAL A 56 1.33 -4.40 6.89
CA VAL A 56 0.80 -3.11 6.42
C VAL A 56 -0.45 -3.28 5.55
N LEU A 57 -0.53 -4.33 4.72
CA LEU A 57 -1.71 -4.64 3.93
C LEU A 57 -2.95 -4.87 4.83
N LEU A 58 -2.83 -5.73 5.84
CA LEU A 58 -3.92 -6.01 6.78
C LEU A 58 -4.28 -4.78 7.63
N ALA A 59 -3.25 -4.15 8.21
CA ALA A 59 -3.43 -2.97 9.04
C ALA A 59 -4.13 -1.87 8.24
N GLY A 60 -3.69 -1.60 7.01
CA GLY A 60 -4.26 -0.57 6.15
C GLY A 60 -5.69 -0.87 5.72
N ALA A 61 -6.00 -2.09 5.27
CA ALA A 61 -7.35 -2.48 4.84
C ALA A 61 -8.40 -2.23 5.94
N SER A 62 -8.03 -2.53 7.20
CA SER A 62 -8.90 -2.33 8.35
C SER A 62 -9.22 -0.85 8.62
N GLN A 63 -8.34 0.09 8.24
CA GLN A 63 -8.52 1.54 8.50
C GLN A 63 -9.64 2.17 7.65
N PHE A 64 -9.99 1.55 6.53
CA PHE A 64 -11.05 2.04 5.62
C PHE A 64 -12.46 1.60 6.04
N HIS A 65 -12.59 0.76 7.07
CA HIS A 65 -13.89 0.39 7.61
C HIS A 65 -14.44 1.49 8.53
N ALA A 66 -15.39 2.30 8.02
CA ALA A 66 -15.96 3.44 8.75
C ALA A 66 -16.53 3.08 10.13
N GLY A 67 -17.23 1.94 10.26
CA GLY A 67 -17.80 1.48 11.53
C GLY A 67 -16.76 1.17 12.62
N LEU A 68 -15.65 0.50 12.26
CA LEU A 68 -14.55 0.19 13.18
C LEU A 68 -13.88 1.48 13.66
N ARG A 69 -13.64 2.42 12.74
CA ARG A 69 -13.04 3.72 13.07
C ARG A 69 -13.91 4.56 14.02
N ALA A 70 -15.23 4.53 13.84
CA ALA A 70 -16.17 5.26 14.70
C ALA A 70 -16.37 4.60 16.08
N ARG A 71 -16.47 3.27 16.13
CA ARG A 71 -16.74 2.51 17.37
C ARG A 71 -15.50 2.26 18.22
N HIS A 72 -14.34 2.13 17.59
CA HIS A 72 -13.10 1.72 18.25
C HIS A 72 -11.91 2.61 17.86
N PRO A 73 -11.91 3.90 18.26
CA PRO A 73 -10.86 4.85 17.88
C PRO A 73 -9.47 4.48 18.41
N GLN A 74 -9.38 3.77 19.54
CA GLN A 74 -8.10 3.26 20.06
C GLN A 74 -7.47 2.21 19.13
N TRP A 75 -8.29 1.33 18.56
CA TRP A 75 -7.84 0.33 17.57
C TRP A 75 -7.38 1.01 16.27
N HIS A 76 -8.12 2.01 15.79
CA HIS A 76 -7.70 2.82 14.64
C HIS A 76 -6.32 3.44 14.87
N ARG A 77 -6.07 4.03 16.05
CA ARG A 77 -4.76 4.62 16.39
C ARG A 77 -3.65 3.57 16.50
N GLY A 78 -3.91 2.44 17.15
CA GLY A 78 -2.93 1.35 17.30
C GLY A 78 -2.52 0.77 15.95
N LEU A 79 -3.50 0.42 15.12
CA LEU A 79 -3.27 -0.11 13.77
C LEU A 79 -2.62 0.93 12.85
N GLY A 80 -2.93 2.21 13.00
CA GLY A 80 -2.23 3.29 12.29
C GLY A 80 -0.74 3.36 12.64
N ARG A 81 -0.35 3.17 13.90
CA ARG A 81 1.07 3.12 14.31
C ARG A 81 1.77 1.89 13.75
N ILE A 82 1.11 0.73 13.82
CA ILE A 82 1.61 -0.52 13.23
C ILE A 82 1.81 -0.36 11.72
N TYR A 83 0.85 0.26 11.03
CA TYR A 83 0.94 0.58 9.61
C TYR A 83 2.17 1.43 9.31
N VAL A 84 2.35 2.56 10.01
CA VAL A 84 3.49 3.46 9.78
C VAL A 84 4.82 2.75 10.04
N GLY A 85 4.96 2.03 11.17
CA GLY A 85 6.19 1.29 11.47
C GLY A 85 6.48 0.20 10.44
N GLY A 86 5.46 -0.52 10.00
CA GLY A 86 5.57 -1.54 8.96
C GLY A 86 5.96 -0.96 7.59
N VAL A 87 5.45 0.22 7.21
CA VAL A 87 5.87 0.90 5.97
C VAL A 87 7.33 1.33 6.06
N LEU A 88 7.78 1.85 7.20
CA LEU A 88 9.18 2.24 7.36
C LEU A 88 10.11 1.03 7.19
N ILE A 89 9.82 -0.07 7.89
CA ILE A 89 10.62 -1.30 7.80
C ILE A 89 10.55 -1.91 6.40
N GLY A 90 9.33 -2.18 5.92
CA GLY A 90 9.11 -2.88 4.65
C GLY A 90 9.44 -2.03 3.43
N GLY A 91 9.26 -0.71 3.50
CA GLY A 91 9.56 0.24 2.44
C GLY A 91 11.06 0.50 2.29
N VAL A 92 11.81 0.64 3.39
CA VAL A 92 13.28 0.75 3.32
C VAL A 92 13.89 -0.55 2.81
N ALA A 93 13.43 -1.69 3.32
CA ALA A 93 13.86 -2.99 2.81
C ALA A 93 13.49 -3.17 1.33
N GLY A 94 12.28 -2.79 0.93
CA GLY A 94 11.84 -2.81 -0.47
C GLY A 94 12.64 -1.91 -1.39
N LEU A 95 13.06 -0.72 -0.91
CA LEU A 95 13.93 0.19 -1.68
C LEU A 95 15.31 -0.45 -1.92
N TYR A 96 15.87 -1.12 -0.93
CA TYR A 96 17.13 -1.86 -1.09
C TYR A 96 17.00 -3.02 -2.08
N LEU A 97 15.91 -3.79 -2.01
CA LEU A 97 15.60 -4.86 -2.97
C LEU A 97 15.43 -4.29 -4.39
N ALA A 98 14.82 -3.11 -4.53
CA ALA A 98 14.62 -2.48 -5.83
C ALA A 98 15.94 -2.18 -6.55
N MET A 99 17.04 -1.91 -5.85
CA MET A 99 18.35 -1.70 -6.47
C MET A 99 18.88 -2.95 -7.20
N GLN A 100 18.38 -4.12 -6.80
CA GLN A 100 18.76 -5.44 -7.33
C GLN A 100 17.63 -6.07 -8.14
N ALA A 101 16.55 -5.34 -8.41
CA ALA A 101 15.42 -5.84 -9.17
C ALA A 101 15.83 -6.28 -10.58
N ALA A 102 15.23 -7.39 -11.03
CA ALA A 102 15.33 -7.87 -12.41
C ALA A 102 14.66 -6.88 -13.39
N GLY A 103 14.90 -7.06 -14.69
CA GLY A 103 14.35 -6.17 -15.74
C GLY A 103 15.12 -4.86 -15.93
N GLY A 104 16.40 -4.83 -15.53
CA GLY A 104 17.32 -3.71 -15.77
C GLY A 104 16.86 -2.41 -15.09
N LEU A 105 17.21 -1.26 -15.70
CA LEU A 105 16.87 0.05 -15.14
C LEU A 105 15.37 0.26 -14.98
N ALA A 106 14.54 -0.27 -15.89
CA ALA A 106 13.09 -0.12 -15.84
C ALA A 106 12.50 -0.76 -14.57
N GLY A 107 12.92 -1.98 -14.23
CA GLY A 107 12.50 -2.67 -13.01
C GLY A 107 13.00 -1.95 -11.74
N ARG A 108 14.29 -1.58 -11.72
CA ARG A 108 14.92 -0.90 -10.59
C ARG A 108 14.27 0.45 -10.28
N PHE A 109 14.05 1.29 -11.30
CA PHE A 109 13.38 2.59 -11.12
C PHE A 109 11.89 2.44 -10.82
N GLY A 110 11.19 1.48 -11.43
CA GLY A 110 9.77 1.27 -11.17
C GLY A 110 9.49 0.91 -9.71
N PHE A 111 10.20 -0.08 -9.17
CA PHE A 111 10.07 -0.46 -7.77
C PHE A 111 10.73 0.52 -6.80
N GLY A 112 11.85 1.15 -7.20
CA GLY A 112 12.53 2.13 -6.38
C GLY A 112 11.67 3.38 -6.16
N LEU A 113 11.05 3.90 -7.23
CA LEU A 113 10.15 5.04 -7.14
C LEU A 113 8.88 4.70 -6.34
N LEU A 114 8.32 3.49 -6.52
CA LEU A 114 7.25 2.98 -5.67
C LEU A 114 7.63 3.07 -4.19
N ALA A 115 8.79 2.52 -3.81
CA ALA A 115 9.24 2.52 -2.42
C ALA A 115 9.43 3.93 -1.86
N VAL A 116 10.03 4.84 -2.63
CA VAL A 116 10.19 6.26 -2.25
C VAL A 116 8.82 6.93 -2.07
N CYS A 117 7.92 6.81 -3.04
CA CYS A 117 6.58 7.38 -2.95
C CYS A 117 5.80 6.81 -1.75
N TRP A 118 5.98 5.53 -1.44
CA TRP A 118 5.30 4.86 -0.33
C TRP A 118 5.79 5.37 1.03
N LEU A 119 7.11 5.51 1.19
CA LEU A 119 7.72 6.09 2.39
C LEU A 119 7.30 7.56 2.55
N VAL A 120 7.45 8.37 1.50
CA VAL A 120 7.12 9.81 1.53
C VAL A 120 5.64 10.03 1.84
N SER A 121 4.74 9.31 1.18
CA SER A 121 3.31 9.46 1.41
C SER A 121 2.91 9.08 2.84
N THR A 122 3.50 8.03 3.40
CA THR A 122 3.30 7.65 4.81
C THR A 122 3.85 8.69 5.77
N SER A 123 5.07 9.19 5.54
CA SER A 123 5.67 10.24 6.37
C SER A 123 4.84 11.53 6.36
N LEU A 124 4.31 11.92 5.20
CA LEU A 124 3.43 13.08 5.09
C LEU A 124 2.08 12.83 5.78
N ALA A 125 1.51 11.63 5.66
CA ALA A 125 0.31 11.26 6.39
C ALA A 125 0.52 11.37 7.90
N LEU A 126 1.66 10.90 8.43
CA LEU A 126 2.03 11.03 9.84
C LEU A 126 2.22 12.51 10.23
N LYS A 127 2.96 13.29 9.43
CA LYS A 127 3.16 14.72 9.68
C LYS A 127 1.84 15.46 9.83
N TYR A 128 0.89 15.22 8.92
CA TYR A 128 -0.38 15.94 8.94
C TYR A 128 -1.31 15.51 10.08
N ILE A 129 -1.29 14.26 10.53
CA ILE A 129 -2.06 13.86 11.71
C ILE A 129 -1.49 14.47 12.99
N LEU A 130 -0.16 14.57 13.11
CA LEU A 130 0.50 15.26 14.23
C LEU A 130 0.16 16.76 14.27
N GLN A 131 0.04 17.38 13.10
CA GLN A 131 -0.47 18.75 12.94
C GLN A 131 -1.99 18.89 13.10
N ARG A 132 -2.70 17.80 13.44
CA ARG A 132 -4.17 17.74 13.54
C ARG A 132 -4.90 18.12 12.23
N ASN A 133 -4.21 18.08 11.10
CA ASN A 133 -4.80 18.30 9.77
C ASN A 133 -5.35 16.97 9.23
N ILE A 134 -6.56 16.61 9.69
CA ILE A 134 -7.22 15.34 9.37
C ILE A 134 -7.44 15.17 7.87
N GLN A 135 -7.80 16.24 7.17
CA GLN A 135 -8.07 16.17 5.74
C GLN A 135 -6.81 15.80 4.95
N ARG A 136 -5.70 16.51 5.16
CA ARG A 136 -4.45 16.19 4.46
C ARG A 136 -3.93 14.81 4.87
N HIS A 137 -4.06 14.44 6.14
CA HIS A 137 -3.75 13.09 6.60
C HIS A 137 -4.52 12.03 5.80
N GLN A 138 -5.84 12.18 5.64
CA GLN A 138 -6.65 11.24 4.86
C GLN A 138 -6.19 11.13 3.41
N CYS A 139 -5.93 12.26 2.74
CA CYS A 139 -5.45 12.23 1.35
C CYS A 139 -4.10 11.51 1.22
N TRP A 140 -3.16 11.72 2.15
CA TRP A 140 -1.87 11.04 2.12
C TRP A 140 -1.95 9.56 2.53
N MET A 141 -2.87 9.19 3.42
CA MET A 141 -3.15 7.78 3.73
C MET A 141 -3.75 7.04 2.55
N ILE A 142 -4.64 7.68 1.78
CA ILE A 142 -5.21 7.10 0.55
C ILE A 142 -4.09 6.80 -0.46
N ARG A 143 -3.19 7.76 -0.70
CA ARG A 143 -2.01 7.56 -1.57
C ARG A 143 -1.12 6.43 -1.10
N SER A 144 -0.75 6.44 0.18
CA SER A 144 0.10 5.41 0.77
C SER A 144 -0.51 4.02 0.62
N TYR A 145 -1.81 3.90 0.88
CA TYR A 145 -2.48 2.61 0.79
C TYR A 145 -2.68 2.15 -0.66
N ALA A 146 -2.89 3.06 -1.60
CA ALA A 146 -2.91 2.73 -3.03
C ALA A 146 -1.57 2.16 -3.52
N LEU A 147 -0.46 2.72 -3.04
CA LEU A 147 0.89 2.18 -3.28
C LEU A 147 1.07 0.81 -2.62
N THR A 148 0.55 0.62 -1.40
CA THR A 148 0.54 -0.68 -0.70
C THR A 148 -0.21 -1.75 -1.51
N LEU A 149 -1.35 -1.39 -2.12
CA LEU A 149 -2.12 -2.28 -3.00
C LEU A 149 -1.36 -2.67 -4.28
N GLY A 150 -0.23 -2.01 -4.60
CA GLY A 150 0.63 -2.46 -5.69
C GLY A 150 1.17 -3.88 -5.49
N ALA A 151 1.32 -4.32 -4.24
CA ALA A 151 1.64 -5.71 -3.94
C ALA A 151 0.55 -6.69 -4.40
N VAL A 152 -0.73 -6.29 -4.30
CA VAL A 152 -1.88 -7.08 -4.78
C VAL A 152 -1.90 -7.08 -6.30
N THR A 153 -1.82 -5.90 -6.93
CA THR A 153 -1.86 -5.76 -8.40
C THR A 153 -0.72 -6.54 -9.06
N LEU A 154 0.50 -6.50 -8.51
CA LEU A 154 1.63 -7.28 -9.01
C LEU A 154 1.33 -8.78 -9.04
N ARG A 155 0.66 -9.31 -8.01
CA ARG A 155 0.31 -10.73 -7.87
C ARG A 155 -0.85 -11.15 -8.77
N VAL A 156 -1.57 -10.19 -9.34
CA VAL A 156 -2.56 -10.44 -10.40
C VAL A 156 -1.89 -10.34 -11.78
N TYR A 157 -1.14 -9.27 -12.02
CA TYR A 157 -0.57 -8.97 -13.34
C TYR A 157 0.55 -9.94 -13.74
N LEU A 158 1.43 -10.32 -12.82
CA LEU A 158 2.56 -11.17 -13.18
C LEU A 158 2.10 -12.56 -13.66
N PRO A 159 1.27 -13.32 -12.92
CA PRO A 159 0.76 -14.59 -13.43
C PRO A 159 -0.05 -14.43 -14.72
N LEU A 160 -0.88 -13.37 -14.80
CA LEU A 160 -1.68 -13.10 -15.99
C LEU A 160 -0.83 -12.89 -17.25
N PHE A 161 0.22 -12.07 -17.17
CA PHE A 161 1.09 -11.79 -18.32
C PHE A 161 1.85 -13.04 -18.75
N LEU A 162 2.32 -13.85 -17.80
CA LEU A 162 2.98 -15.14 -18.10
C LEU A 162 2.01 -16.14 -18.74
N MET A 163 0.76 -16.22 -18.28
CA MET A 163 -0.28 -17.06 -18.89
C MET A 163 -0.64 -16.62 -20.32
N LEU A 164 -0.53 -15.32 -20.61
CA LEU A 164 -0.70 -14.76 -21.96
C LEU A 164 0.55 -14.96 -22.84
N GLY A 165 1.60 -15.63 -22.34
CA GLY A 165 2.80 -15.97 -23.11
C GLY A 165 3.88 -14.89 -23.12
N LEU A 166 3.75 -13.82 -22.34
CA LEU A 166 4.81 -12.82 -22.24
C LEU A 166 5.99 -13.39 -21.45
N PRO A 167 7.24 -13.28 -21.95
CA PRO A 167 8.42 -13.68 -21.20
C PRO A 167 8.58 -12.85 -19.92
N PHE A 168 9.09 -13.47 -18.84
CA PHE A 168 9.34 -12.80 -17.56
C PHE A 168 10.19 -11.52 -17.71
N GLU A 169 11.24 -11.58 -18.53
CA GLU A 169 12.15 -10.45 -18.80
C GLU A 169 11.46 -9.23 -19.42
N GLN A 170 10.32 -9.43 -20.08
CA GLN A 170 9.51 -8.33 -20.63
C GLN A 170 8.39 -7.93 -19.66
N ALA A 171 7.72 -8.92 -19.07
CA ALA A 171 6.58 -8.69 -18.19
C ALA A 171 7.00 -7.98 -16.89
N TYR A 172 8.07 -8.43 -16.24
CA TYR A 172 8.48 -7.95 -14.92
C TYR A 172 8.83 -6.45 -14.88
N PRO A 173 9.70 -5.91 -15.76
CA PRO A 173 9.96 -4.47 -15.79
C PRO A 173 8.74 -3.61 -16.14
N ALA A 174 7.81 -4.09 -16.99
CA ALA A 174 6.56 -3.38 -17.23
C ALA A 174 5.66 -3.36 -15.97
N ILE A 175 5.56 -4.51 -15.28
CA ILE A 175 4.78 -4.65 -14.06
C ILE A 175 5.36 -3.82 -12.91
N ALA A 176 6.66 -3.56 -12.90
CA ALA A 176 7.29 -2.64 -11.94
C ALA A 176 6.65 -1.24 -11.91
N TRP A 177 5.95 -0.84 -12.98
CA TRP A 177 5.17 0.39 -13.07
C TRP A 177 3.67 0.12 -12.99
N LEU A 178 3.17 -0.85 -13.77
CA LEU A 178 1.74 -1.17 -13.84
C LEU A 178 1.17 -1.65 -12.51
N ALA A 179 2.00 -2.19 -11.62
CA ALA A 179 1.55 -2.62 -10.30
C ALA A 179 1.02 -1.45 -9.46
N TRP A 180 1.56 -0.24 -9.57
CA TRP A 180 1.24 0.84 -8.62
C TRP A 180 0.77 2.14 -9.26
N VAL A 181 1.20 2.47 -10.48
CA VAL A 181 0.78 3.72 -11.15
C VAL A 181 -0.74 3.78 -11.34
N PRO A 182 -1.42 2.74 -11.86
CA PRO A 182 -2.88 2.75 -12.00
C PRO A 182 -3.60 2.89 -10.66
N ASN A 183 -3.10 2.22 -9.61
CA ASN A 183 -3.66 2.33 -8.27
C ASN A 183 -3.59 3.77 -7.76
N LEU A 184 -2.46 4.45 -7.96
CA LEU A 184 -2.26 5.83 -7.54
C LEU A 184 -3.16 6.80 -8.34
N ILE A 185 -3.30 6.60 -9.65
CA ILE A 185 -4.20 7.41 -10.50
C ILE A 185 -5.64 7.29 -10.01
N ILE A 186 -6.13 6.06 -9.77
CA ILE A 186 -7.47 5.81 -9.23
C ILE A 186 -7.63 6.47 -7.85
N ALA A 187 -6.60 6.36 -7.00
CA ALA A 187 -6.59 6.99 -5.69
C ALA A 187 -6.73 8.52 -5.76
N GLU A 188 -6.02 9.18 -6.66
CA GLU A 188 -6.13 10.63 -6.86
C GLU A 188 -7.51 11.04 -7.36
N TRP A 189 -7.97 10.44 -8.46
CA TRP A 189 -9.15 10.92 -9.18
C TRP A 189 -10.46 10.56 -8.49
N VAL A 190 -10.52 9.41 -7.82
CA VAL A 190 -11.76 8.95 -7.19
C VAL A 190 -11.79 9.34 -5.72
N PHE A 191 -10.73 9.02 -4.96
CA PHE A 191 -10.78 9.06 -3.51
C PHE A 191 -10.26 10.39 -2.94
N VAL A 192 -9.09 10.86 -3.38
CA VAL A 192 -8.54 12.14 -2.93
C VAL A 192 -9.43 13.29 -3.41
N ALA A 193 -9.83 13.30 -4.68
CA ALA A 193 -10.73 14.32 -5.21
C ALA A 193 -12.03 14.40 -4.39
N ALA A 194 -12.63 13.26 -4.02
CA ALA A 194 -13.81 13.22 -3.18
C ALA A 194 -13.60 13.80 -1.77
N VAL A 195 -12.44 13.55 -1.14
CA VAL A 195 -12.09 14.14 0.16
C VAL A 195 -11.96 15.66 0.07
N ILE A 196 -11.34 16.16 -1.01
CA ILE A 196 -11.18 17.60 -1.24
C ILE A 196 -12.55 18.25 -1.48
N MET A 197 -13.38 17.70 -2.38
CA MET A 197 -14.70 18.26 -2.70
C MET A 197 -15.64 18.30 -1.49
N ARG A 198 -15.63 17.28 -0.62
CA ARG A 198 -16.46 17.27 0.60
C ARG A 198 -16.08 18.41 1.56
N SER A 199 -14.81 18.79 1.61
CA SER A 199 -14.34 19.86 2.49
C SER A 199 -14.71 21.26 2.02
N SER A 200 -14.85 21.45 0.71
CA SER A 200 -15.12 22.74 0.06
C SER A 200 -16.61 23.01 -0.16
N SER A 201 -17.49 22.12 0.30
CA SER A 201 -18.95 22.30 0.18
C SER A 201 -19.44 23.56 0.94
N PRO A 202 -20.32 24.40 0.35
CA PRO A 202 -20.86 25.60 0.98
C PRO A 202 -21.49 25.35 2.37
N LEU A 203 -22.15 24.21 2.53
CA LEU A 203 -22.76 23.79 3.79
C LEU A 203 -21.72 23.65 4.92
N ASN A 204 -20.52 23.16 4.60
CA ASN A 204 -19.44 23.04 5.57
C ASN A 204 -18.77 24.38 5.87
N SER A 205 -18.76 25.34 4.93
CA SER A 205 -18.29 26.70 5.23
C SER A 205 -19.24 27.45 6.15
N GLU A 206 -20.55 27.30 5.98
CA GLU A 206 -21.58 27.92 6.82
C GLU A 206 -21.54 27.38 8.26
N ILE A 207 -21.47 26.06 8.45
CA ILE A 207 -21.31 25.43 9.77
C ILE A 207 -20.02 25.91 10.46
N ARG A 208 -18.94 26.11 9.69
CA ARG A 208 -17.65 26.57 10.24
C ARG A 208 -17.68 28.05 10.63
N GLN A 209 -18.56 28.84 10.03
CA GLN A 209 -18.80 30.24 10.39
C GLN A 209 -19.72 30.36 11.61
N SER A 210 -20.78 29.56 11.69
CA SER A 210 -21.73 29.59 12.82
C SER A 210 -21.15 29.11 14.16
N VAL A 211 -20.14 28.23 14.13
CA VAL A 211 -19.41 27.80 15.35
C VAL A 211 -18.40 28.85 15.83
N LYS A 212 -18.08 29.86 15.00
CA LYS A 212 -17.12 30.93 15.33
C LYS A 212 -17.78 32.25 15.75
N SER A 213 -19.09 32.40 15.57
CA SER A 213 -19.91 33.52 16.06
C SER A 213 -20.45 33.22 17.45
#